data_AF-A0A1F5B4N3-F1
#
_entry.id   AF-A0A1F5B4N3-F1
#
_cell.length_a   1.000
_cell.length_b   1.000
_cell.length_c   1.000
_cell.angle_alpha   90.00
_cell.angle_beta   90.00
_cell.angle_gamma   90.00
#
_symmetry.space_group_name_H-M   'P 1'
#
loop_
_entity.id
_entity.type
_entity.pdbx_description
1 polymer ?
#
loop_
_entity_poly.entity_id
_entity_poly.type
_entity_poly.pdbx_seq_one_letter_code
_entity_poly.pdbx_strand_id
1 'polypeptide(L)'
;MKSVFITLLIISFLGVAVFGFVSMVFGDTHNGGCIASSRLGAFCPLNSAFNFVVFHIDAFKYFSTAVLIFSLTSLFVALSFIVFSVLPRPLNNEEDEDFVFKVQREKSQILLKNKKIIRWLLLRINSPAFITAAA
;
A
#
# COMPACT_ATOMS: atom_id res chain seq x y z
N MET A 1 12.07 -7.20 -5.34
CA MET A 1 10.66 -6.74 -5.30
C MET A 1 10.39 -5.49 -6.14
N LYS A 2 11.21 -4.42 -6.03
CA LYS A 2 11.01 -3.18 -6.81
C LYS A 2 11.02 -3.38 -8.33
N SER A 3 11.95 -4.20 -8.86
CA SER A 3 12.05 -4.49 -10.29
C SER A 3 10.81 -5.24 -10.82
N VAL A 4 10.32 -6.25 -10.09
CA VAL A 4 9.11 -7.02 -10.46
C VAL A 4 7.87 -6.11 -10.55
N PHE A 5 7.73 -5.20 -9.59
CA PHE A 5 6.63 -4.23 -9.58
C PHE A 5 6.69 -3.30 -10.80
N ILE A 6 7.87 -2.76 -11.13
CA ILE A 6 8.07 -1.91 -12.31
C ILE A 6 7.76 -2.68 -13.59
N THR A 7 8.23 -3.93 -13.72
CA THR A 7 7.94 -4.73 -14.91
C THR A 7 6.45 -5.03 -15.07
N LEU A 8 5.73 -5.32 -13.98
CA LEU A 8 4.28 -5.54 -14.03
C LEU A 8 3.53 -4.27 -14.43
N LEU A 9 3.96 -3.10 -13.95
CA LEU A 9 3.37 -1.81 -14.30
C LEU A 9 3.56 -1.52 -15.80
N ILE A 10 4.76 -1.72 -16.31
CA ILE A 10 5.06 -1.54 -17.75
C ILE A 10 4.22 -2.52 -18.59
N ILE A 11 4.19 -3.81 -18.24
CA ILE A 11 3.41 -4.82 -18.97
C ILE A 11 1.92 -4.49 -18.96
N SER A 12 1.38 -4.05 -17.82
CA SER A 12 -0.03 -3.64 -17.70
C SER A 12 -0.34 -2.47 -18.63
N PHE A 13 0.48 -1.42 -18.60
CA PHE A 13 0.30 -0.26 -19.45
C PHE A 13 0.42 -0.63 -20.94
N LEU A 14 1.43 -1.44 -21.29
CA LEU A 14 1.66 -1.90 -22.66
C LEU A 14 0.51 -2.79 -23.16
N GLY A 15 -0.01 -3.66 -22.30
CA GLY A 15 -1.17 -4.50 -22.61
C GLY A 15 -2.40 -3.66 -22.90
N VAL A 16 -2.76 -2.71 -22.02
CA VAL A 16 -3.90 -1.82 -22.25
C VAL A 16 -3.73 -1.01 -23.54
N ALA A 17 -2.53 -0.50 -23.80
CA ALA A 17 -2.24 0.23 -25.03
C ALA A 17 -2.40 -0.66 -26.28
N VAL A 18 -1.71 -1.82 -26.33
CA VAL A 18 -1.74 -2.72 -27.50
C VAL A 18 -3.15 -3.24 -27.75
N PHE A 19 -3.81 -3.82 -26.75
CA PHE A 19 -5.17 -4.35 -26.94
C PHE A 19 -6.20 -3.25 -27.20
N GLY A 20 -6.02 -2.05 -26.64
CA GLY A 20 -6.84 -0.88 -26.91
C GLY A 20 -6.73 -0.40 -28.37
N PHE A 21 -5.50 -0.24 -28.89
CA PHE A 21 -5.30 0.19 -30.29
C PHE A 21 -5.66 -0.90 -31.30
N VAL A 22 -5.35 -2.17 -31.01
CA VAL A 22 -5.72 -3.30 -31.89
C VAL A 22 -7.25 -3.40 -32.01
N SER A 23 -7.98 -3.32 -30.90
CA SER A 23 -9.45 -3.35 -30.95
C SER A 23 -10.05 -2.16 -31.72
N MET A 24 -9.35 -1.02 -31.77
CA MET A 24 -9.74 0.13 -32.60
C MET A 24 -9.52 -0.13 -34.10
N VAL A 25 -8.34 -0.63 -34.49
CA VAL A 25 -7.96 -0.81 -35.90
C VAL A 25 -8.76 -1.93 -36.57
N PHE A 26 -8.94 -3.06 -35.89
CA PHE A 26 -9.60 -4.22 -36.50
C PHE A 26 -11.14 -4.15 -36.43
N GLY A 27 -11.71 -3.31 -35.56
CA GLY A 27 -13.16 -3.14 -35.41
C GLY A 27 -13.85 -2.49 -36.62
N ASP A 28 -13.13 -1.75 -37.46
CA ASP A 28 -13.72 -1.06 -38.62
C ASP A 28 -13.78 -1.95 -39.87
N THR A 29 -13.00 -3.04 -39.90
CA THR A 29 -12.69 -3.79 -41.12
C THR A 29 -13.63 -4.96 -41.43
N HIS A 30 -14.43 -5.41 -40.45
CA HIS A 30 -15.37 -6.52 -40.61
C HIS A 30 -16.80 -6.06 -40.29
N ASN A 31 -17.60 -5.83 -41.34
CA ASN A 31 -19.05 -5.53 -41.28
C ASN A 31 -19.46 -4.18 -40.64
N GLY A 32 -18.56 -3.20 -40.54
CA GLY A 32 -18.90 -1.85 -40.04
C GLY A 32 -19.25 -1.81 -38.54
N GLY A 33 -18.83 -2.82 -37.78
CA GLY A 33 -19.15 -2.99 -36.36
C GLY A 33 -17.95 -2.77 -35.45
N CYS A 34 -17.87 -1.60 -34.83
CA CYS A 34 -17.00 -1.30 -33.70
C CYS A 34 -17.38 -2.07 -32.42
N ILE A 35 -16.43 -2.32 -31.52
CA ILE A 35 -16.63 -3.09 -30.27
C ILE A 35 -17.77 -2.55 -29.39
N ALA A 36 -18.06 -1.24 -29.48
CA ALA A 36 -19.15 -0.61 -28.75
C ALA A 36 -20.55 -1.03 -29.25
N SER A 37 -20.72 -1.38 -30.53
CA SER A 37 -22.01 -1.90 -31.01
C SER A 37 -22.32 -3.26 -30.42
N SER A 38 -21.31 -4.14 -30.33
CA SER A 38 -21.47 -5.49 -29.78
C SER A 38 -21.70 -5.51 -28.26
N ARG A 39 -21.15 -4.53 -27.53
CA ARG A 39 -21.25 -4.49 -26.06
C ARG A 39 -22.32 -3.55 -25.52
N LEU A 40 -22.52 -2.40 -26.16
CA LEU A 40 -23.36 -1.32 -25.66
C LEU A 40 -24.55 -1.03 -26.58
N GLY A 41 -24.69 -1.73 -27.72
CA GLY A 41 -25.69 -1.41 -28.72
C GLY A 41 -25.48 -0.03 -29.37
N ALA A 42 -24.28 0.55 -29.23
CA ALA A 42 -23.97 1.87 -29.75
C ALA A 42 -23.80 1.84 -31.28
N PHE A 43 -24.23 2.93 -31.94
CA PHE A 43 -23.98 3.11 -33.37
C PHE A 43 -22.51 3.45 -33.60
N CYS A 44 -21.86 2.72 -34.49
CA CYS A 44 -20.49 3.01 -34.89
C CYS A 44 -20.48 4.20 -35.86
N PRO A 45 -19.56 5.15 -35.71
CA PRO A 45 -19.53 6.32 -36.58
C PRO A 45 -19.17 5.89 -38.01
N LEU A 46 -20.15 5.93 -38.91
CA LEU A 46 -19.92 5.72 -40.34
C LEU A 46 -19.50 7.04 -41.01
N ASN A 47 -18.38 6.99 -41.75
CA ASN A 47 -18.00 7.93 -42.81
C ASN A 47 -17.84 9.42 -42.44
N SER A 48 -17.70 9.79 -41.17
CA SER A 48 -17.28 11.16 -40.83
C SER A 48 -16.12 11.18 -39.83
N ALA A 49 -15.02 11.81 -40.25
CA ALA A 49 -13.81 11.96 -39.43
C ALA A 49 -14.12 12.66 -38.10
N PHE A 50 -15.07 13.60 -38.10
CA PHE A 50 -15.51 14.29 -36.90
C PHE A 50 -16.20 13.35 -35.91
N ASN A 51 -17.19 12.55 -36.35
CA ASN A 51 -17.88 11.62 -35.45
C ASN A 51 -16.94 10.52 -34.96
N PHE A 52 -15.98 10.11 -35.79
CA PHE A 52 -14.91 9.21 -35.37
C PHE A 52 -14.10 9.81 -34.22
N VAL A 53 -13.59 11.04 -34.36
CA VAL A 53 -12.80 11.69 -33.30
C VAL A 53 -13.61 11.88 -32.02
N VAL A 54 -14.85 12.35 -32.12
CA VAL A 54 -15.73 12.54 -30.94
C VAL A 54 -15.99 11.23 -30.22
N PHE A 55 -16.31 10.16 -30.95
CA PHE A 55 -16.50 8.82 -30.38
C PHE A 55 -15.28 8.32 -29.60
N HIS A 56 -14.07 8.59 -30.11
CA HIS A 56 -12.82 8.21 -29.45
C HIS A 56 -12.52 9.07 -28.21
N ILE A 57 -12.80 10.38 -28.28
CA ILE A 57 -12.67 11.28 -27.12
C ILE A 57 -13.62 10.85 -26.01
N ASP A 58 -14.86 10.48 -26.35
CA ASP A 58 -15.82 9.99 -25.37
C ASP A 58 -15.36 8.67 -24.73
N ALA A 59 -14.87 7.72 -25.54
CA ALA A 59 -14.29 6.48 -25.01
C ALA A 59 -13.12 6.74 -24.06
N PHE A 60 -12.20 7.65 -24.44
CA PHE A 60 -11.08 8.06 -23.59
C PHE A 60 -11.54 8.73 -22.29
N LYS A 61 -12.58 9.57 -22.37
CA LYS A 61 -13.19 10.21 -21.20
C LYS A 61 -13.75 9.17 -20.24
N TYR A 62 -14.54 8.21 -20.72
CA TYR A 62 -15.10 7.15 -19.86
C TYR A 62 -14.02 6.29 -19.21
N PHE A 63 -12.98 5.93 -19.96
CA PHE A 63 -11.85 5.18 -19.40
C PHE A 63 -11.13 6.00 -18.32
N SER A 64 -10.83 7.27 -18.61
CA SER A 64 -10.13 8.15 -17.68
C SER A 64 -10.93 8.43 -16.41
N THR A 65 -12.24 8.67 -16.52
CA THR A 65 -13.10 8.90 -15.35
C THR A 65 -13.20 7.65 -14.48
N ALA A 66 -13.30 6.46 -15.08
CA ALA A 66 -13.30 5.20 -14.32
C ALA A 66 -12.00 5.01 -13.54
N VAL A 67 -10.85 5.25 -14.17
CA VAL A 67 -9.53 5.16 -13.51
C VAL A 67 -9.38 6.21 -12.42
N LEU A 68 -9.82 7.45 -12.66
CA LEU A 68 -9.80 8.51 -11.65
C LEU A 68 -10.68 8.18 -10.45
N ILE A 69 -11.91 7.71 -10.67
CA ILE A 69 -12.81 7.31 -9.59
C ILE A 69 -12.17 6.20 -8.77
N PHE A 70 -11.64 5.15 -9.42
CA PHE A 70 -10.96 4.07 -8.72
C PHE A 70 -9.73 4.53 -7.93
N SER A 71 -8.94 5.46 -8.49
CA SER A 71 -7.77 6.00 -7.81
C SER A 71 -8.16 6.85 -6.60
N LEU A 72 -9.20 7.67 -6.73
CA LEU A 72 -9.74 8.48 -5.65
C LEU A 72 -10.35 7.61 -4.55
N THR A 73 -11.14 6.59 -4.89
CA THR A 73 -11.71 5.68 -3.90
C THR A 73 -10.61 4.91 -3.16
N SER A 74 -9.59 4.44 -3.87
CA SER A 74 -8.41 3.81 -3.24
C SER A 74 -7.69 4.78 -2.30
N LEU A 75 -7.56 6.06 -2.67
CA LEU A 75 -6.95 7.08 -1.81
C LEU A 75 -7.80 7.34 -0.56
N PHE A 76 -9.12 7.46 -0.69
CA PHE A 76 -10.04 7.64 0.44
C PHE A 76 -10.02 6.46 1.39
N VAL A 77 -9.96 5.23 0.87
CA VAL A 77 -9.81 4.02 1.69
C VAL A 77 -8.46 4.03 2.41
N ALA A 78 -7.36 4.33 1.74
CA ALA A 78 -6.06 4.42 2.39
C ALA A 78 -6.05 5.50 3.50
N LEU A 79 -6.67 6.66 3.25
CA LEU A 79 -6.79 7.73 4.23
C LEU A 79 -7.65 7.31 5.42
N SER A 80 -8.77 6.61 5.20
CA SER A 80 -9.63 6.14 6.29
C SER A 80 -8.91 5.12 7.18
N PHE A 81 -8.10 4.23 6.59
CA PHE A 81 -7.24 3.33 7.35
C PHE A 81 -6.21 4.07 8.21
N ILE A 82 -5.59 5.13 7.67
CA ILE A 82 -4.62 5.95 8.42
C ILE A 82 -5.32 6.67 9.57
N VAL A 83 -6.47 7.30 9.31
CA VAL A 83 -7.26 8.00 10.34
C VAL A 83 -7.69 7.03 11.43
N PHE A 84 -8.19 5.84 11.08
CA PHE A 84 -8.60 4.82 12.04
C PHE A 84 -7.41 4.25 12.83
N SER A 85 -6.21 4.19 12.24
CA SER A 85 -5.00 3.73 12.91
C SER A 85 -4.43 4.75 13.90
N VAL A 86 -4.68 6.04 13.67
CA VAL A 86 -4.19 7.15 14.51
C VAL A 86 -5.24 7.60 15.52
N LEU A 87 -6.52 7.31 15.28
CA LEU A 87 -7.59 7.60 16.25
C LEU A 87 -7.28 6.87 17.57
N PRO A 88 -7.25 7.57 18.71
CA PRO A 88 -7.13 6.90 19.99
C PRO A 88 -8.30 5.94 20.12
N ARG A 89 -7.99 4.64 20.24
CA ARG A 89 -9.01 3.63 20.52
C ARG A 89 -9.75 4.08 21.77
N PRO A 90 -11.09 4.07 21.78
CA PRO A 90 -11.80 4.26 23.03
C PRO A 90 -11.24 3.22 24.00
N LEU A 91 -10.72 3.69 25.13
CA LEU A 91 -10.31 2.86 26.26
C LEU A 91 -11.57 2.18 26.78
N ASN A 92 -12.01 1.13 26.08
CA ASN A 92 -12.81 0.10 26.68
C ASN A 92 -11.85 -0.58 27.66
N ASN A 93 -12.18 -0.52 28.93
CA ASN A 93 -11.38 -0.99 30.06
C ASN A 93 -11.30 -2.54 30.10
N GLU A 94 -10.94 -3.16 28.98
CA GLU A 94 -10.65 -4.59 28.87
C GLU A 94 -9.28 -4.71 28.21
N GLU A 95 -8.27 -4.65 29.07
CA GLU A 95 -6.99 -5.38 28.99
C GLU A 95 -6.36 -5.50 27.59
N ASP A 96 -5.68 -4.41 27.21
CA ASP A 96 -4.69 -4.38 26.13
C ASP A 96 -3.42 -5.13 26.59
N GLU A 97 -3.51 -6.47 26.62
CA GLU A 97 -2.42 -7.39 26.93
C GLU A 97 -1.18 -7.17 26.03
N ASP A 98 -1.37 -6.61 24.84
CA ASP A 98 -0.33 -6.42 23.84
C ASP A 98 0.63 -5.26 24.20
N PHE A 99 0.15 -4.25 24.92
CA PHE A 99 0.98 -3.13 25.38
C PHE A 99 1.87 -3.51 26.57
N VAL A 100 1.35 -4.35 27.48
CA VAL A 100 2.09 -4.84 28.66
C VAL A 100 3.30 -5.67 28.24
N PHE A 101 3.13 -6.57 27.26
CA PHE A 101 4.22 -7.42 26.78
C PHE A 101 5.38 -6.64 26.16
N LYS A 102 5.09 -5.55 25.45
CA LYS A 102 6.13 -4.75 24.77
C LYS A 102 6.98 -3.95 25.77
N VAL A 103 6.34 -3.33 26.76
CA VAL A 103 7.02 -2.59 27.84
C VAL A 103 7.81 -3.54 28.76
N GLN A 104 7.25 -4.71 29.08
CA GLN A 104 7.93 -5.72 29.91
C GLN A 104 9.18 -6.29 29.22
N ARG A 105 9.12 -6.53 27.89
CA ARG A 105 10.26 -7.04 27.12
C ARG A 105 11.42 -6.03 27.08
N GLU A 106 11.13 -4.75 26.88
CA GLU A 106 12.17 -3.70 26.87
C GLU A 106 12.80 -3.52 28.27
N LYS A 107 11.99 -3.50 29.32
CA LYS A 107 12.46 -3.41 30.71
C LYS A 107 13.30 -4.62 31.12
N SER A 108 12.92 -5.83 30.70
CA SER A 108 13.69 -7.05 30.98
C SER A 108 15.04 -7.08 30.25
N GLN A 109 15.13 -6.56 29.03
CA GLN A 109 16.39 -6.43 28.30
C GLN A 109 17.34 -5.40 28.96
N ILE A 110 16.81 -4.26 29.41
CA ILE A 110 17.58 -3.27 30.18
C ILE A 110 18.08 -3.86 31.50
N LEU A 111 17.22 -4.58 32.23
CA LEU A 111 17.61 -5.24 33.48
C LEU A 111 18.66 -6.34 33.25
N LEU A 112 18.51 -7.19 32.23
CA LEU A 112 19.49 -8.23 31.89
C LEU A 112 20.85 -7.64 31.52
N LYS A 113 20.88 -6.54 30.76
CA LYS A 113 22.11 -5.81 30.41
C LYS A 113 22.80 -5.25 31.67
N ASN A 114 22.01 -4.78 32.63
CA ASN A 114 22.50 -4.20 33.87
C ASN A 114 22.86 -5.23 34.96
N LYS A 115 22.42 -6.50 34.85
CA LYS A 115 22.80 -7.56 35.82
C LYS A 115 24.32 -7.71 35.94
N LYS A 116 25.07 -7.54 34.86
CA LYS A 116 26.54 -7.64 34.89
C LYS A 116 27.17 -6.50 35.69
N ILE A 117 26.65 -5.28 35.55
CA ILE A 117 27.11 -4.09 36.28
C ILE A 117 26.71 -4.17 37.75
N ILE A 118 25.45 -4.54 38.04
CA ILE A 118 24.96 -4.72 39.41
C ILE A 118 25.74 -5.83 40.12
N ARG A 119 25.99 -6.96 39.45
CA ARG A 119 26.80 -8.05 40.01
C ARG A 119 28.24 -7.61 40.28
N TRP A 120 28.84 -6.81 39.40
CA TRP A 120 30.19 -6.29 39.59
C TRP A 120 30.26 -5.29 40.75
N LEU A 121 29.24 -4.44 40.90
CA LEU A 121 29.09 -3.53 42.04
C LEU A 121 28.91 -4.29 43.37
N LEU A 122 28.06 -5.32 43.40
CA LEU A 122 27.85 -6.14 44.60
C LEU A 122 29.11 -6.91 45.02
N LEU A 123 29.89 -7.40 44.06
CA LEU A 123 31.18 -8.04 44.33
C LEU A 123 32.20 -7.06 44.93
N ARG A 124 32.20 -5.81 44.48
CA ARG A 124 33.09 -4.76 45.01
C ARG A 124 32.66 -4.28 46.39
N ILE A 125 31.36 -4.18 46.66
CA ILE A 125 30.84 -3.73 47.95
C ILE A 125 31.05 -4.81 49.02
N ASN A 126 30.90 -6.09 48.66
CA ASN A 126 31.07 -7.21 49.58
C ASN A 126 32.46 -7.85 49.56
N SER A 127 33.44 -7.28 48.84
CA SER A 127 34.82 -7.76 48.95
C SER A 127 35.37 -7.36 50.32
N PRO A 128 35.95 -8.29 51.09
CA PRO A 128 36.59 -7.94 52.36
C PRO A 128 37.69 -6.92 52.08
N ALA A 129 37.57 -5.72 52.64
CA ALA A 129 38.70 -4.83 52.73
C ALA A 129 39.75 -5.55 53.57
N PHE A 130 40.91 -5.82 52.98
CA PHE A 130 42.07 -6.30 53.73
C PHE A 130 42.48 -5.15 54.66
N ILE A 131 41.82 -5.05 55.81
CA ILE A 131 42.28 -4.22 56.92
C ILE A 131 43.52 -4.95 57.40
N THR A 132 44.68 -4.52 56.93
CA THR A 132 45.95 -4.79 57.59
C THR A 132 45.87 -4.14 58.96
N ALA A 133 45.42 -4.91 59.95
CA ALA A 133 45.66 -4.62 61.35
C ALA A 133 47.18 -4.70 61.56
N ALA A 134 47.86 -3.59 61.39
CA ALA A 134 49.23 -3.40 61.85
C ALA A 134 49.16 -2.71 63.21
N ALA A 135 49.58 -3.48 64.22
CA ALA A 135 50.12 -3.16 65.54
C ALA A 135 49.99 -1.72 66.07
#